data_AF-A0A0H5QQB7-F1
#
_entry.id   AF-A0A0H5QQB7-F1
#
_cell.length_a   1.000
_cell.length_b   1.000
_cell.length_c   1.000
_cell.angle_alpha   90.00
_cell.angle_beta   90.00
_cell.angle_gamma   90.00
#
_symmetry.space_group_name_H-M   'P 1'
#
loop_
_entity.id
_entity.type
_entity.pdbx_description
1 polymer ?
#
loop_
_entity_poly.entity_id
_entity_poly.type
_entity_poly.pdbx_seq_one_letter_code
_entity_poly.pdbx_strand_id
1 'polypeptide(L)'
;AELFYKGIRPAINVGLSVSRVGSSAQIKAMKQVAGSLKLELAQYREVEAFAQFGSDLDASTQHTLNRGARLIELLKQNQYVPMPIEYQVIIVYAGMRGFLDKVAVSNITKFEHALVELLKTKYTNFLDEIRTKKFISPELDI
;
A
#
# COMPACT_ATOMS: atom_id res chain seq x y z
N ALA A 1 -11.56 -12.71 12.35
CA ALA A 1 -10.62 -13.24 13.35
C ALA A 1 -9.31 -13.71 12.70
N GLU A 2 -9.38 -14.48 11.61
CA GLU A 2 -8.21 -15.05 10.92
C GLU A 2 -7.08 -14.05 10.60
N LEU A 3 -7.38 -12.90 9.97
CA LEU A 3 -6.37 -11.88 9.61
C LEU A 3 -5.57 -11.37 10.83
N PHE A 4 -6.26 -11.18 11.96
CA PHE A 4 -5.64 -10.70 13.19
C PHE A 4 -4.63 -11.71 13.76
N TYR A 5 -4.97 -13.00 13.73
CA TYR A 5 -4.09 -14.09 14.17
C TYR A 5 -2.92 -14.32 13.19
N LYS A 6 -3.09 -14.02 11.91
CA LYS A 6 -2.01 -13.96 10.90
C LYS A 6 -1.10 -12.74 11.02
N GLY A 7 -1.28 -11.89 12.05
CA GLY A 7 -0.45 -10.72 12.29
C GLY A 7 -0.77 -9.52 11.39
N ILE A 8 -1.90 -9.52 10.68
CA ILE A 8 -2.37 -8.35 9.90
C ILE A 8 -3.17 -7.45 10.84
N ARG A 9 -2.59 -6.27 11.11
CA ARG A 9 -3.15 -5.27 12.03
C ARG A 9 -2.95 -3.89 11.39
N PRO A 10 -4.03 -3.12 11.11
CA PRO A 10 -5.44 -3.42 11.38
C PRO A 10 -5.98 -4.58 10.53
N ALA A 11 -6.85 -5.41 11.12
CA ALA A 11 -7.35 -6.65 10.52
C ALA A 11 -8.49 -6.42 9.51
N ILE A 12 -8.25 -5.61 8.48
CA ILE A 12 -9.24 -5.18 7.50
C ILE A 12 -9.38 -6.24 6.39
N ASN A 13 -10.62 -6.68 6.13
CA ASN A 13 -10.90 -7.53 4.97
C ASN A 13 -11.25 -6.68 3.75
N VAL A 14 -10.29 -6.53 2.82
CA VAL A 14 -10.43 -5.68 1.64
C VAL A 14 -11.55 -6.13 0.71
N GLY A 15 -11.81 -7.44 0.60
CA GLY A 15 -12.86 -7.98 -0.27
C GLY A 15 -14.27 -7.63 0.24
N LEU A 16 -14.48 -7.68 1.56
CA LEU A 16 -15.78 -7.36 2.17
C LEU A 16 -15.96 -5.87 2.46
N SER A 17 -14.86 -5.12 2.57
CA SER A 17 -14.91 -3.69 2.90
C SER A 17 -15.25 -2.85 1.68
N VAL A 18 -16.27 -2.01 1.80
CA VAL A 18 -16.71 -1.10 0.75
C VAL A 18 -17.01 0.28 1.34
N SER A 19 -16.73 1.34 0.58
CA SER A 19 -17.20 2.68 0.88
C SER A 19 -18.28 3.06 -0.13
N ARG A 20 -19.45 3.49 0.37
CA ARG A 20 -20.55 3.97 -0.47
C ARG A 20 -20.26 5.35 -1.09
N VAL A 21 -19.41 6.15 -0.45
CA VAL A 21 -18.97 7.47 -0.97
C VAL A 21 -17.79 7.31 -1.94
N GLY A 22 -16.92 6.33 -1.69
CA GLY A 22 -15.80 5.99 -2.56
C GLY A 22 -14.80 7.14 -2.74
N SER A 23 -14.30 7.30 -3.97
CA SER A 23 -13.24 8.27 -4.29
C SER A 23 -13.62 9.73 -4.07
N SER A 24 -14.91 10.05 -3.96
CA SER A 24 -15.38 11.42 -3.69
C SER A 24 -15.01 11.93 -2.29
N ALA A 25 -14.73 11.03 -1.34
CA ALA A 25 -14.24 11.38 -0.01
C ALA A 25 -12.71 11.53 0.06
N GLN A 26 -11.99 11.22 -1.02
CA GLN A 26 -10.53 11.23 -1.04
C GLN A 26 -9.99 12.56 -1.59
N ILE A 27 -8.84 12.99 -1.08
CA ILE A 27 -8.07 14.03 -1.74
C ILE A 27 -7.54 13.51 -3.08
N LYS A 28 -7.32 14.41 -4.04
CA LYS A 28 -6.94 14.04 -5.42
C LYS A 28 -5.65 13.20 -5.46
N ALA A 29 -4.65 13.52 -4.62
CA ALA A 29 -3.40 12.76 -4.49
C ALA A 29 -3.64 11.30 -4.05
N MET A 30 -4.47 11.07 -3.03
CA MET A 30 -4.81 9.72 -2.59
C MET A 30 -5.57 8.94 -3.67
N LYS A 31 -6.47 9.61 -4.40
CA LYS A 31 -7.19 9.01 -5.52
C LYS A 31 -6.24 8.57 -6.65
N GLN A 32 -5.19 9.35 -6.94
CA GLN A 32 -4.20 9.02 -7.96
C GLN A 32 -3.43 7.74 -7.62
N VAL A 33 -3.08 7.54 -6.35
CA VAL A 33 -2.18 6.44 -5.94
C VAL A 33 -2.94 5.18 -5.52
N ALA A 34 -4.15 5.31 -4.97
CA ALA A 34 -4.91 4.18 -4.42
C ALA A 34 -5.96 3.59 -5.39
N GLY A 35 -6.08 4.13 -6.61
CA GLY A 35 -7.15 3.80 -7.54
C GLY A 35 -7.27 2.30 -7.86
N SER A 36 -6.14 1.61 -8.10
CA SER A 36 -6.09 0.17 -8.36
C SER A 36 -5.76 -0.68 -7.14
N LEU A 37 -5.39 -0.07 -6.00
CA LEU A 37 -4.93 -0.80 -4.80
C LEU A 37 -5.94 -1.85 -4.33
N LYS A 38 -7.22 -1.51 -4.29
CA LYS A 38 -8.27 -2.45 -3.87
C LYS A 38 -8.36 -3.65 -4.81
N LEU A 39 -8.24 -3.42 -6.12
CA LEU A 39 -8.32 -4.47 -7.13
C LEU A 39 -7.11 -5.41 -7.02
N GLU A 40 -5.90 -4.87 -6.89
CA GLU A 40 -4.68 -5.66 -6.73
C GLU A 40 -4.72 -6.54 -5.47
N LEU A 41 -5.19 -5.99 -4.34
CA LEU A 41 -5.34 -6.76 -3.11
C LEU A 41 -6.46 -7.82 -3.18
N ALA A 42 -7.51 -7.57 -3.96
CA ALA A 42 -8.55 -8.56 -4.20
C ALA A 42 -8.02 -9.73 -5.04
N GLN A 43 -7.34 -9.42 -6.15
CA GLN A 43 -6.67 -10.41 -7.00
C GLN A 43 -5.63 -11.22 -6.22
N TYR A 44 -4.81 -10.56 -5.39
CA TYR A 44 -3.86 -11.23 -4.51
C TYR A 44 -4.54 -12.30 -3.64
N ARG A 45 -5.67 -11.97 -3.01
CA ARG A 45 -6.38 -12.92 -2.13
C ARG A 45 -6.97 -14.10 -2.89
N GLU A 46 -7.52 -13.86 -4.07
CA GLU A 46 -8.02 -14.93 -4.93
C GLU A 46 -6.87 -15.88 -5.28
N VAL A 47 -5.75 -15.34 -5.77
CA VAL A 47 -4.58 -16.11 -6.15
C VAL A 47 -3.91 -16.82 -4.96
N GLU A 48 -3.82 -16.17 -3.79
CA GLU A 48 -3.27 -16.75 -2.55
C GLU A 48 -4.05 -17.99 -2.11
N ALA A 49 -5.37 -18.00 -2.29
CA ALA A 49 -6.19 -19.17 -1.99
C ALA A 49 -5.91 -20.32 -2.98
N PHE A 50 -5.75 -20.04 -4.27
CA PHE A 50 -5.43 -21.07 -5.28
C PHE A 50 -4.01 -21.62 -5.14
N ALA A 51 -3.05 -20.75 -4.79
CA ALA A 51 -1.65 -21.12 -4.61
C ALA A 51 -1.42 -22.13 -3.46
N GLN A 52 -2.37 -22.28 -2.53
CA GLN A 52 -2.32 -23.30 -1.50
C GLN A 52 -2.52 -24.73 -2.03
N PHE A 53 -3.06 -24.88 -3.25
CA PHE A 53 -3.42 -26.17 -3.84
C PHE A 53 -2.60 -26.54 -5.10
N GLY A 54 -1.88 -25.58 -5.70
CA GLY A 54 -1.12 -25.78 -6.93
C GLY A 54 0.40 -25.82 -6.69
N SER A 55 1.10 -26.77 -7.31
CA SER A 55 2.56 -26.91 -7.22
C SER A 55 3.33 -26.02 -8.20
N ASP A 56 2.73 -25.68 -9.34
CA ASP A 56 3.36 -24.85 -10.37
C ASP A 56 2.54 -23.58 -10.61
N LEU A 57 3.15 -22.44 -10.29
CA LEU A 57 2.59 -21.12 -10.52
C LEU A 57 3.33 -20.47 -11.69
N ASP A 58 2.59 -19.98 -12.69
CA ASP A 58 3.17 -19.23 -13.79
C ASP A 58 3.71 -17.87 -13.31
N ALA A 59 4.54 -17.23 -14.14
CA ALA A 59 5.23 -15.99 -13.76
C ALA A 59 4.26 -14.84 -13.39
N SER A 60 3.08 -14.77 -14.01
CA SER A 60 2.07 -13.75 -13.71
C SER A 60 1.47 -13.93 -12.31
N THR A 61 1.15 -15.18 -11.96
CA THR A 61 0.65 -15.57 -10.64
C THR A 61 1.69 -15.30 -9.56
N GLN A 62 2.96 -15.66 -9.80
CA GLN A 62 4.06 -15.37 -8.89
C GLN A 62 4.24 -13.87 -8.68
N HIS A 63 4.16 -13.06 -9.74
CA HIS A 63 4.25 -11.61 -9.64
C HIS A 63 3.12 -11.03 -8.77
N THR A 64 1.88 -11.49 -8.99
CA THR A 64 0.70 -11.06 -8.22
C THR A 64 0.85 -11.39 -6.73
N LEU A 65 1.29 -12.61 -6.40
CA LEU A 65 1.57 -13.02 -5.03
C LEU A 65 2.67 -12.18 -4.38
N ASN A 66 3.77 -11.98 -5.09
CA ASN A 66 4.90 -11.21 -4.59
C ASN A 66 4.53 -9.75 -4.30
N ARG A 67 3.82 -9.10 -5.22
CA ARG A 67 3.40 -7.71 -5.03
C ARG A 67 2.34 -7.60 -3.94
N GLY A 68 1.32 -8.45 -3.96
CA GLY A 68 0.25 -8.42 -2.96
C GLY A 68 0.74 -8.67 -1.53
N ALA A 69 1.69 -9.60 -1.33
CA ALA A 69 2.31 -9.82 -0.02
C ALA A 69 2.99 -8.55 0.54
N ARG A 70 3.68 -7.79 -0.32
CA ARG A 70 4.33 -6.53 0.07
C ARG A 70 3.31 -5.44 0.37
N LEU A 71 2.24 -5.33 -0.43
CA LEU A 71 1.15 -4.39 -0.18
C LEU A 71 0.43 -4.69 1.13
N ILE A 72 0.25 -5.96 1.50
CA ILE A 72 -0.32 -6.36 2.79
C ILE A 72 0.58 -5.92 3.95
N GLU A 73 1.90 -6.15 3.87
CA GLU A 73 2.83 -5.68 4.90
C GLU A 73 2.85 -4.15 5.02
N LEU A 74 2.79 -3.45 3.88
CA LEU A 74 2.81 -1.98 3.82
C LEU A 74 1.58 -1.34 4.46
N LEU A 75 0.45 -2.05 4.50
CA LEU A 75 -0.81 -1.58 5.09
C LEU A 75 -0.95 -1.95 6.56
N LYS A 76 0.05 -2.60 7.17
CA LYS A 76 0.06 -2.83 8.61
C LYS A 76 0.41 -1.53 9.32
N GLN A 77 -0.30 -1.27 10.42
CA GLN A 77 -0.11 -0.07 11.21
C GLN A 77 -0.36 -0.36 12.68
N ASN A 78 0.56 0.12 13.53
CA ASN A 78 0.44 0.00 14.98
C ASN A 78 -0.68 0.87 15.54
N GLN A 79 -1.23 0.46 16.69
CA GLN A 79 -2.22 1.26 17.40
C GLN A 79 -1.61 2.58 17.88
N TYR A 80 -2.42 3.63 17.92
CA TYR A 80 -2.05 4.97 18.38
C TYR A 80 -0.98 5.70 17.56
N VAL A 81 -0.67 5.21 16.35
CA VAL A 81 0.27 5.86 15.43
C VAL A 81 -0.46 6.32 14.17
N PRO A 82 -1.43 7.27 14.24
CA PRO A 82 -2.07 7.79 13.03
C PRO A 82 -1.04 8.51 12.16
N MET A 83 -1.17 8.34 10.85
CA MET A 83 -0.24 8.91 9.88
C MET A 83 -0.89 10.07 9.12
N PRO A 84 -0.22 11.23 8.94
CA PRO A 84 -0.73 12.29 8.08
C PRO A 84 -0.86 11.85 6.62
N ILE A 85 -1.80 12.45 5.89
CA ILE A 85 -2.21 11.97 4.55
C ILE A 85 -1.08 12.01 3.53
N GLU A 86 -0.19 13.01 3.60
CA GLU A 86 0.94 13.18 2.70
C GLU A 86 1.93 12.00 2.76
N TYR A 87 2.17 11.44 3.95
CA TYR A 87 3.01 10.25 4.10
C TYR A 87 2.31 9.01 3.55
N GLN A 88 1.01 8.85 3.85
CA GLN A 88 0.22 7.72 3.35
C GLN A 88 0.24 7.68 1.81
N VAL A 89 0.09 8.84 1.17
CA VAL A 89 0.12 8.97 -0.29
C VAL A 89 1.45 8.45 -0.86
N ILE A 90 2.58 8.86 -0.29
CA ILE A 90 3.92 8.47 -0.79
C ILE A 90 4.19 6.99 -0.53
N ILE A 91 3.77 6.46 0.62
CA ILE A 91 3.93 5.05 0.95
C ILE A 91 3.12 4.18 -0.02
N VAL A 92 1.83 4.51 -0.22
CA VAL A 92 0.98 3.79 -1.19
C VAL A 92 1.56 3.90 -2.60
N TYR A 93 2.04 5.08 -2.99
CA TYR A 93 2.72 5.28 -4.28
C TYR A 93 3.92 4.33 -4.43
N ALA A 94 4.78 4.23 -3.41
CA ALA A 94 5.96 3.36 -3.44
C ALA A 94 5.60 1.89 -3.66
N GLY A 95 4.55 1.40 -2.99
CA GLY A 95 4.05 0.04 -3.16
C GLY A 95 3.45 -0.20 -4.53
N MET A 96 2.56 0.68 -4.98
CA MET A 96 1.80 0.52 -6.23
C MET A 96 2.66 0.64 -7.49
N ARG A 97 3.74 1.43 -7.44
CA ARG A 97 4.68 1.58 -8.57
C ARG A 97 5.75 0.48 -8.66
N GLY A 98 5.76 -0.47 -7.72
CA GLY A 98 6.71 -1.60 -7.73
C GLY A 98 8.10 -1.29 -7.20
N PHE A 99 8.32 -0.13 -6.58
CA PHE A 99 9.60 0.20 -5.94
C PHE A 99 9.97 -0.78 -4.81
N LEU A 100 8.96 -1.49 -4.27
CA LEU A 100 9.14 -2.49 -3.22
C LEU A 100 9.36 -3.91 -3.76
N ASP A 101 9.26 -4.16 -5.07
CA ASP A 101 9.25 -5.52 -5.62
C ASP A 101 10.55 -6.29 -5.31
N LYS A 102 11.68 -5.57 -5.21
CA LYS A 102 12.99 -6.13 -4.84
C LYS A 102 13.25 -6.16 -3.34
N VAL A 103 12.40 -5.55 -2.53
CA VAL A 103 12.52 -5.55 -1.06
C VAL A 103 11.93 -6.85 -0.52
N ALA A 104 12.65 -7.52 0.39
CA ALA A 104 12.12 -8.69 1.06
C ALA A 104 10.89 -8.33 1.91
N VAL A 105 9.86 -9.17 1.90
CA VAL A 105 8.58 -8.94 2.61
C VAL A 105 8.79 -8.60 4.09
N SER A 106 9.70 -9.30 4.77
CA SER A 106 10.04 -9.06 6.19
C SER A 106 10.71 -7.70 6.47
N ASN A 107 11.19 -7.01 5.44
CA ASN A 107 11.83 -5.70 5.55
C ASN A 107 10.91 -4.53 5.15
N ILE A 108 9.67 -4.79 4.73
CA ILE A 108 8.75 -3.73 4.27
C ILE A 108 8.44 -2.72 5.37
N THR A 109 8.12 -3.16 6.58
CA THR A 109 7.85 -2.24 7.71
C THR A 109 9.10 -1.41 8.08
N LYS A 110 10.30 -1.99 7.96
CA LYS A 110 11.55 -1.24 8.19
C LYS A 110 11.77 -0.19 7.10
N PHE A 111 11.49 -0.56 5.84
CA PHE A 111 11.54 0.37 4.72
C PHE A 111 10.57 1.53 4.92
N GLU A 112 9.32 1.25 5.32
CA GLU A 112 8.30 2.27 5.57
C GLU A 112 8.76 3.28 6.63
N HIS A 113 9.24 2.80 7.78
CA HIS A 113 9.76 3.68 8.82
C HIS A 113 10.95 4.53 8.33
N ALA A 114 11.90 3.92 7.63
CA ALA A 114 13.05 4.63 7.10
C ALA A 114 12.63 5.70 6.06
N LEU A 115 11.65 5.39 5.21
CA LEU A 115 11.09 6.31 4.24
C LEU A 115 10.41 7.49 4.95
N VAL A 116 9.58 7.24 5.96
CA VAL A 116 8.92 8.30 6.74
C VAL A 116 9.94 9.22 7.40
N GLU A 117 10.99 8.69 8.01
CA GLU A 117 12.06 9.50 8.62
C GLU A 117 12.85 10.31 7.58
N LEU A 118 13.12 9.74 6.41
CA LEU A 118 13.73 10.46 5.30
C LEU A 118 12.86 11.61 4.82
N LEU A 119 11.55 11.39 4.67
CA LEU A 119 10.60 12.39 4.22
C LEU A 119 10.50 13.56 5.22
N LYS A 120 10.45 13.27 6.51
CA LYS A 120 10.43 14.27 7.59
C LYS A 120 11.67 15.17 7.60
N THR A 121 12.83 14.62 7.25
CA THR A 121 14.11 15.32 7.41
C THR A 121 14.58 16.02 6.14
N LYS A 122 14.33 15.44 4.96
CA LYS A 122 14.89 15.93 3.70
C LYS A 122 13.87 16.46 2.69
N TYR A 123 12.61 16.01 2.77
CA TYR A 123 11.61 16.28 1.74
C TYR A 123 10.37 17.00 2.28
N THR A 124 10.56 17.86 3.29
CA THR A 124 9.48 18.63 3.93
C THR A 124 8.71 19.48 2.92
N ASN A 125 9.40 20.14 2.00
CA ASN A 125 8.77 20.97 0.97
C ASN A 125 7.82 20.16 0.07
N PHE A 126 8.20 18.92 -0.25
CA PHE A 126 7.38 18.02 -1.05
C PHE A 126 6.13 17.55 -0.27
N LEU A 127 6.29 17.26 1.02
CA LEU A 127 5.16 16.94 1.90
C LEU A 127 4.17 18.10 2.01
N ASP A 128 4.66 19.32 2.14
CA ASP A 128 3.82 20.53 2.18
C ASP A 128 3.11 20.77 0.85
N GLU A 129 3.75 20.46 -0.28
CA GLU A 129 3.11 20.51 -1.59
C GLU A 129 1.94 19.53 -1.70
N ILE A 130 2.11 18.27 -1.28
CA ILE A 130 1.01 17.29 -1.25
C ILE A 130 -0.10 17.77 -0.32
N ARG A 131 0.23 18.31 0.84
CA ARG A 131 -0.76 18.80 1.82
C ARG A 131 -1.58 19.97 1.28
N THR A 132 -0.93 20.91 0.60
CA THR A 132 -1.54 22.15 0.11
C THR A 132 -2.23 21.96 -1.24
N LYS A 133 -1.52 21.42 -2.23
CA LYS A 133 -2.03 21.21 -3.59
C LYS A 133 -2.95 20.00 -3.68
N LYS A 134 -2.86 19.07 -2.72
CA LYS A 134 -3.66 17.82 -2.68
C LYS A 134 -3.51 16.99 -3.95
N PHE A 135 -2.41 17.14 -4.69
CA PHE A 135 -2.19 16.57 -6.02
C PHE A 135 -0.70 16.25 -6.19
N ILE A 136 -0.40 15.11 -6.80
CA ILE A 136 0.96 14.78 -7.26
C ILE A 136 1.08 15.30 -8.69
N SER A 137 1.94 16.29 -8.92
CA SER A 137 2.21 16.80 -10.26
C SER A 137 2.98 15.77 -11.09
N PRO A 138 2.81 15.76 -12.43
CA PRO A 138 3.59 14.88 -13.29
C PRO A 138 5.11 15.06 -13.17
N GLU A 139 5.55 16.27 -12.81
CA GLU A 139 6.96 16.60 -12.55
C GLU A 139 7.53 15.88 -11.31
N LEU A 140 6.65 15.44 -10.41
CA LEU A 140 6.96 14.70 -9.19
C LEU A 140 6.71 13.19 -9.34
N ASP A 141 6.17 12.76 -10.48
CA ASP A 141 5.95 11.36 -10.86
C ASP A 141 7.19 10.88 -11.66
N ILE A 142 8.29 10.62 -10.95
CA ILE A 142 9.58 10.17 -11.51
C ILE A 142 9.75 8.66 -11.28
#